data_AF-A0AB33KZB9-F1
#
_entry.id   AF-A0AB33KZB9-F1
#
_cell.length_a   1.000
_cell.length_b   1.000
_cell.length_c   1.000
_cell.angle_alpha   90.00
_cell.angle_beta   90.00
_cell.angle_gamma   90.00
#
_symmetry.space_group_name_H-M   'P 1'
#
loop_
_entity.id
_entity.type
_entity.pdbx_description
1 polymer ?
#
loop_
_entity_poly.entity_id
_entity_poly.type
_entity_poly.pdbx_seq_one_letter_code
_entity_poly.pdbx_strand_id
1 'polypeptide(L)'
;MPTSKEAYKKILIWRYKHISERQFVYVLSILVGFLAGIGTLILKNLTFYFHRILEDGLIKDYHHSLYFIFPIIGLFLVYYIKKYLIRKDIDHGISTTLQSISKKNGIIERYKIYASLITAPITVGFGGSVGLQGPAVSTGAALGSGVARLFHMNMRTRMLLIGCATAGAMSSMFKAPIAAIIFAVEIFSLDLAFASLVPLLLASVSAVITSYFFLGKDVLFSVQLQDAFEINDLIFYIALAIFTGFSSVYFSKIYFRIINFFKKYTPFKRLVFGGIAIGIMLFLIPPLFGEGYGIINNLLSENASAALKNIHYNIDFNNVWMVIIFLLIIGVFKVIAMTTTFAAGGVGGIFIPTLVMGSALGNVTAKIINQFGFDVSETNFTLIGMTGLMAGVLHAPLTAIFLIAEITGGYDLFVPLMLVSAVSYAITKYFVSNSIYTIELAERGELITHNKDKNVMMMMKTSQIIEKNFVKIHPEMSLGDMLKKAVAKSKRNIFPVVDNEDKFMGIVLLDDIRPMMFNQELYETTKVRDIMKIAPAIIFYNDTTEKVMQKFKESGAWNLPVVKNRVYIGFISKSKLLSVYRKKLLEVTV
;
A
#
# COMPACT_ATOMS: atom_id res chain seq x y z
N MET A 1 15.23 -15.97 39.17
CA MET A 1 14.55 -16.08 37.86
C MET A 1 15.42 -15.37 36.82
N PRO A 2 15.81 -16.00 35.72
CA PRO A 2 16.59 -15.32 34.69
C PRO A 2 15.75 -14.18 34.13
N THR A 3 16.33 -12.99 34.04
CA THR A 3 15.63 -11.82 33.48
C THR A 3 15.16 -12.13 32.06
N SER A 4 14.00 -11.63 31.61
CA SER A 4 13.40 -12.04 30.31
C SER A 4 14.36 -11.87 29.11
N LYS A 5 15.33 -10.94 29.21
CA LYS A 5 16.40 -10.73 28.23
C LYS A 5 17.36 -11.92 28.11
N GLU A 6 17.66 -12.63 29.19
CA GLU A 6 18.53 -13.81 29.17
C GLU A 6 17.85 -15.02 28.54
N ALA A 7 16.57 -15.26 28.86
CA ALA A 7 15.79 -16.36 28.27
C ALA A 7 15.61 -16.16 26.75
N TYR A 8 15.25 -14.94 26.33
CA TYR A 8 15.15 -14.57 24.92
C TYR A 8 16.49 -14.74 24.18
N LYS A 9 17.61 -14.30 24.78
CA LYS A 9 18.94 -14.49 24.20
C LYS A 9 19.32 -15.97 24.07
N LYS A 10 19.00 -16.80 25.07
CA LYS A 10 19.23 -18.25 25.02
C LYS A 10 18.44 -18.92 23.89
N ILE A 11 17.18 -18.55 23.68
CA ILE A 11 16.35 -19.05 22.58
C ILE A 11 16.96 -18.69 21.22
N LEU A 12 17.40 -17.45 21.03
CA LEU A 12 18.02 -17.02 19.78
C LEU A 12 19.33 -17.78 19.48
N ILE A 13 20.17 -17.99 20.50
CA ILE A 13 21.43 -18.74 20.37
C ILE A 13 21.14 -20.21 20.07
N TRP A 14 20.18 -20.83 20.76
CA TRP A 14 19.79 -22.21 20.51
C TRP A 14 19.28 -22.38 19.07
N ARG A 15 18.38 -21.49 18.63
CA ARG A 15 17.84 -21.49 17.27
C ARG A 15 18.93 -21.35 16.21
N TYR A 16 19.90 -20.46 16.42
CA TYR A 16 21.02 -20.27 15.49
C TYR A 16 21.88 -21.53 15.35
N LYS A 17 21.98 -22.35 16.40
CA LYS A 17 22.75 -23.60 16.40
C LYS A 17 22.02 -24.80 15.80
N HIS A 18 20.69 -24.86 15.90
CA HIS A 18 19.93 -26.10 15.59
C HIS A 18 18.99 -26.01 14.39
N ILE A 19 18.62 -24.80 13.93
CA ILE A 19 17.62 -24.64 12.86
C ILE A 19 18.18 -23.79 11.73
N SER A 20 18.15 -24.33 10.51
CA SER A 20 18.54 -23.59 9.31
C SER A 20 17.66 -22.35 9.10
N GLU A 21 18.19 -21.31 8.46
CA GLU A 21 17.41 -20.09 8.20
C GLU A 21 16.14 -20.39 7.39
N ARG A 22 16.24 -21.26 6.38
CA ARG A 22 15.10 -21.65 5.53
C ARG A 22 13.99 -22.37 6.29
N GLN A 23 14.32 -23.36 7.11
CA GLN A 23 13.32 -24.05 7.93
C GLN A 23 12.68 -23.11 8.94
N PHE A 24 13.48 -22.22 9.52
CA PHE A 24 12.96 -21.23 10.48
C PHE A 24 11.98 -20.26 9.82
N VAL A 25 12.22 -19.86 8.56
CA VAL A 25 11.26 -19.05 7.79
C VAL A 25 9.91 -19.75 7.66
N TYR A 26 9.87 -21.07 7.41
CA TYR A 26 8.60 -21.80 7.34
C TYR A 26 7.84 -21.78 8.67
N VAL A 27 8.53 -21.97 9.80
CA VAL A 27 7.94 -21.87 11.14
C VAL A 27 7.41 -20.46 11.39
N LEU A 28 8.17 -19.43 11.03
CA LEU A 28 7.74 -18.04 11.17
C LEU A 28 6.54 -17.72 10.28
N SER A 29 6.48 -18.25 9.06
CA SER A 29 5.34 -18.05 8.17
C SER A 29 4.05 -18.63 8.74
N ILE A 30 4.10 -19.83 9.32
CA ILE A 30 2.94 -20.42 10.03
C ILE A 30 2.54 -19.54 11.21
N LEU A 31 3.49 -19.15 12.06
CA LEU A 31 3.23 -18.30 13.22
C LEU A 31 2.59 -16.97 12.82
N VAL A 32 3.13 -16.31 11.79
CA VAL A 32 2.62 -15.03 11.30
C VAL A 32 1.24 -15.18 10.65
N GLY A 33 1.00 -16.28 9.92
CA GLY A 33 -0.32 -16.63 9.40
C GLY A 33 -1.37 -16.79 10.50
N PHE A 34 -1.05 -17.58 11.53
CA PHE A 34 -1.89 -17.75 12.72
C PHE A 34 -2.20 -16.40 13.41
N LEU A 35 -1.18 -15.58 13.66
CA LEU A 35 -1.35 -14.27 14.29
C LEU A 35 -2.19 -13.32 13.43
N ALA A 36 -2.02 -13.34 12.10
CA ALA A 36 -2.85 -12.59 11.18
C ALA A 36 -4.30 -13.06 11.21
N GLY A 37 -4.55 -14.38 11.27
CA GLY A 37 -5.88 -14.96 11.45
C GLY A 37 -6.55 -14.50 12.75
N ILE A 38 -5.82 -14.48 13.87
CA ILE A 38 -6.33 -13.93 15.14
C ILE A 38 -6.65 -12.44 15.01
N GLY A 39 -5.77 -11.65 14.39
CA GLY A 39 -6.01 -10.23 14.16
C GLY A 39 -7.30 -9.99 13.37
N THR A 40 -7.49 -10.77 12.31
CA THR A 40 -8.71 -10.75 11.49
C THR A 40 -9.95 -11.15 12.29
N LEU A 41 -9.86 -12.19 13.12
CA LEU A 41 -10.95 -12.63 14.00
C LEU A 41 -11.39 -11.53 14.97
N ILE A 42 -10.42 -10.91 15.64
CA ILE A 42 -10.68 -9.80 16.58
C ILE A 42 -11.36 -8.65 15.84
N LEU A 43 -10.87 -8.31 14.64
CA LEU A 43 -11.44 -7.25 13.82
C LEU A 43 -12.91 -7.51 13.48
N LYS A 44 -13.25 -8.73 13.04
CA LYS A 44 -14.63 -9.10 12.69
C LYS A 44 -15.55 -9.11 13.91
N ASN A 45 -15.10 -9.73 15.01
CA ASN A 45 -15.90 -9.85 16.23
C ASN A 45 -16.16 -8.49 16.88
N LEU A 46 -15.18 -7.58 16.89
CA LEU A 46 -15.38 -6.23 17.40
C LEU A 46 -16.37 -5.44 16.52
N THR A 47 -16.31 -5.58 15.20
CA THR A 47 -17.25 -4.89 14.30
C THR A 47 -18.67 -5.40 14.54
N PHE A 48 -18.84 -6.73 14.63
CA PHE A 48 -20.13 -7.33 14.93
C PHE A 48 -20.65 -6.91 16.31
N TYR A 49 -19.77 -6.82 17.30
CA TYR A 49 -20.13 -6.32 18.64
C TYR A 49 -20.66 -4.89 18.60
N PHE A 50 -19.98 -3.96 17.92
CA PHE A 50 -20.47 -2.58 17.77
C PHE A 50 -21.77 -2.51 16.98
N HIS A 51 -21.89 -3.29 15.91
CA HIS A 51 -23.13 -3.37 15.13
C HIS A 51 -24.31 -3.89 15.97
N ARG A 52 -24.10 -4.95 16.76
CA ARG A 52 -25.11 -5.53 17.64
C ARG A 52 -25.52 -4.60 18.78
N ILE A 53 -24.58 -3.85 19.37
CA ILE A 53 -24.93 -2.83 20.37
C ILE A 53 -25.92 -1.81 19.80
N LEU A 54 -25.72 -1.45 18.54
CA LEU A 54 -26.64 -0.56 17.87
C LEU A 54 -27.96 -1.32 17.66
N GLU A 55 -27.98 -2.43 16.90
CA GLU A 55 -29.22 -3.12 16.45
C GLU A 55 -30.09 -3.71 17.58
N ASP A 56 -29.50 -4.41 18.55
CA ASP A 56 -30.23 -5.16 19.59
C ASP A 56 -30.32 -4.42 20.93
N GLY A 57 -29.56 -3.32 21.11
CA GLY A 57 -29.38 -2.63 22.38
C GLY A 57 -30.36 -1.49 22.66
N LEU A 58 -29.85 -0.40 23.25
CA LEU A 58 -30.57 0.78 23.79
C LEU A 58 -31.48 1.54 22.80
N ILE A 59 -31.52 1.15 21.52
CA ILE A 59 -32.05 1.97 20.42
C ILE A 59 -32.94 1.16 19.46
N LYS A 60 -33.54 0.05 19.92
CA LYS A 60 -34.42 -0.80 19.09
C LYS A 60 -35.61 -0.04 18.49
N ASP A 61 -36.18 0.90 19.23
CA ASP A 61 -37.38 1.66 18.82
C ASP A 61 -37.07 2.94 18.03
N TYR A 62 -35.84 3.47 18.14
CA TYR A 62 -35.41 4.71 17.44
C TYR A 62 -34.37 4.45 16.34
N HIS A 63 -34.07 3.19 16.07
CA HIS A 63 -33.00 2.78 15.15
C HIS A 63 -33.13 3.40 13.76
N HIS A 64 -34.36 3.39 13.24
CA HIS A 64 -34.66 3.94 11.92
C HIS A 64 -34.55 5.48 11.87
N SER A 65 -34.87 6.20 12.95
CA SER A 65 -34.76 7.67 12.99
C SER A 65 -33.36 8.19 13.34
N LEU A 66 -32.57 7.44 14.11
CA LEU A 66 -31.23 7.86 14.55
C LEU A 66 -30.09 7.30 13.68
N TYR A 67 -30.41 6.53 12.64
CA TYR A 67 -29.45 5.87 11.74
C TYR A 67 -28.39 6.83 11.16
N PHE A 68 -28.76 8.09 10.92
CA PHE A 68 -27.86 9.11 10.37
C PHE A 68 -26.81 9.62 11.37
N ILE A 69 -27.05 9.47 12.68
CA ILE A 69 -26.19 9.99 13.75
C ILE A 69 -25.07 9.00 14.08
N PHE A 70 -25.30 7.68 13.94
CA PHE A 70 -24.30 6.67 14.30
C PHE A 70 -22.95 6.86 13.60
N PRO A 71 -22.88 7.11 12.28
CA PRO A 71 -21.59 7.34 11.62
C PRO A 71 -20.86 8.57 12.17
N ILE A 72 -21.60 9.61 12.58
CA ILE A 72 -21.04 10.82 13.19
C ILE A 72 -20.39 10.48 14.53
N ILE A 73 -21.07 9.70 15.36
CA ILE A 73 -20.55 9.23 16.65
C ILE A 73 -19.31 8.36 16.45
N GLY A 74 -19.39 7.38 15.54
CA GLY A 74 -18.27 6.49 15.23
C GLY A 74 -17.04 7.25 14.75
N LEU A 75 -17.21 8.21 13.83
CA LEU A 75 -16.12 9.04 13.33
C LEU A 75 -15.55 9.96 14.42
N PHE A 76 -16.40 10.50 15.30
CA PHE A 76 -15.95 11.31 16.43
C PHE A 76 -15.11 10.49 17.42
N LEU A 77 -15.55 9.27 17.76
CA LEU A 77 -14.79 8.34 18.61
C LEU A 77 -13.45 7.99 17.99
N VAL A 78 -13.40 7.72 16.68
CA VAL A 78 -12.16 7.44 15.96
C VAL A 78 -11.23 8.66 15.97
N TYR A 79 -11.75 9.87 15.77
CA TYR A 79 -10.99 11.11 15.89
C TYR A 79 -10.40 11.28 17.30
N TYR A 80 -11.20 11.05 18.34
CA TYR A 80 -10.77 11.13 19.73
C TYR A 80 -9.63 10.12 20.02
N ILE A 81 -9.80 8.86 19.61
CA ILE A 81 -8.79 7.81 19.77
C ILE A 81 -7.48 8.17 19.05
N LYS A 82 -7.56 8.65 17.80
CA LYS A 82 -6.38 9.09 17.04
C LYS A 82 -5.63 10.20 17.74
N LYS A 83 -6.35 11.25 18.16
CA LYS A 83 -5.75 12.47 18.71
C LYS A 83 -5.23 12.32 20.13
N TYR A 84 -5.99 11.68 21.02
CA TYR A 84 -5.69 11.67 22.45
C TYR A 84 -5.05 10.36 22.94
N LEU A 85 -5.50 9.21 22.42
CA LEU A 85 -5.05 7.89 22.88
C LEU A 85 -3.78 7.43 22.14
N ILE A 86 -3.83 7.38 20.81
CA ILE A 86 -2.73 6.87 19.98
C ILE A 86 -1.68 7.96 19.71
N ARG A 87 -2.11 9.23 19.61
CA ARG A 87 -1.26 10.41 19.36
C ARG A 87 -0.34 10.26 18.14
N LYS A 88 -0.80 9.51 17.14
CA LYS A 88 -0.11 9.27 15.87
C LYS A 88 -1.13 9.16 14.75
N ASP A 89 -0.69 9.51 13.54
CA ASP A 89 -1.53 9.39 12.35
C ASP A 89 -1.77 7.93 11.98
N ILE A 90 -3.03 7.66 11.63
CA ILE A 90 -3.51 6.39 11.08
C ILE A 90 -4.02 6.71 9.68
N ASP A 91 -3.12 6.58 8.72
CA ASP A 91 -3.39 6.69 7.28
C ASP A 91 -3.93 5.35 6.73
N HIS A 92 -4.21 5.32 5.43
CA HIS A 92 -4.68 4.13 4.72
C HIS A 92 -3.73 2.93 4.90
N GLY A 93 -4.29 1.81 5.37
CA GLY A 93 -3.53 0.66 5.86
C GLY A 93 -2.56 0.04 4.84
N ILE A 94 -3.02 -0.14 3.59
CA ILE A 94 -2.23 -0.76 2.51
C ILE A 94 -1.15 0.23 2.01
N SER A 95 -1.51 1.48 1.71
CA SER A 95 -0.58 2.50 1.21
C SER A 95 0.58 2.75 2.18
N THR A 96 0.33 2.81 3.49
CA THR A 96 1.43 2.98 4.45
C THR A 96 2.30 1.74 4.65
N THR A 97 1.74 0.56 4.39
CA THR A 97 2.51 -0.68 4.37
C THR A 97 3.45 -0.67 3.17
N LEU A 98 2.96 -0.32 1.99
CA LEU A 98 3.76 -0.12 0.78
C LEU A 98 4.86 0.93 1.01
N GLN A 99 4.54 2.05 1.65
CA GLN A 99 5.53 3.06 2.01
C GLN A 99 6.65 2.49 2.91
N SER A 100 6.28 1.65 3.88
CA SER A 100 7.23 1.07 4.82
C SER A 100 8.14 0.04 4.13
N ILE A 101 7.59 -0.74 3.20
CA ILE A 101 8.36 -1.65 2.34
C ILE A 101 9.36 -0.85 1.48
N SER A 102 8.92 0.28 0.91
CA SER A 102 9.75 1.14 0.06
C SER A 102 10.85 1.90 0.79
N LYS A 103 10.50 2.68 1.82
CA LYS A 103 11.39 3.67 2.44
C LYS A 103 11.94 3.26 3.81
N LYS A 104 11.27 2.32 4.50
CA LYS A 104 11.61 1.91 5.87
C LYS A 104 12.18 0.49 5.92
N ASN A 105 12.64 -0.07 4.80
CA ASN A 105 13.14 -1.44 4.72
C ASN A 105 12.15 -2.48 5.30
N GLY A 106 10.85 -2.28 5.16
CA GLY A 106 9.82 -3.13 5.76
C GLY A 106 9.70 -3.01 7.29
N ILE A 107 10.25 -1.97 7.91
CA ILE A 107 10.06 -1.73 9.35
C ILE A 107 8.75 -0.97 9.56
N ILE A 108 7.79 -1.64 10.19
CA ILE A 108 6.48 -1.09 10.55
C ILE A 108 6.46 -0.83 12.06
N GLU A 109 5.86 0.28 12.46
CA GLU A 109 5.76 0.68 13.85
C GLU A 109 4.74 -0.17 14.62
N ARG A 110 5.06 -0.52 15.87
CA ARG A 110 4.24 -1.44 16.68
C ARG A 110 2.81 -0.95 16.93
N TYR A 111 2.59 0.36 16.99
CA TYR A 111 1.25 0.91 17.23
C TYR A 111 0.26 0.54 16.13
N LYS A 112 0.75 0.30 14.90
CA LYS A 112 -0.09 -0.10 13.76
C LYS A 112 -0.70 -1.50 13.90
N ILE A 113 -0.19 -2.32 14.83
CA ILE A 113 -0.79 -3.62 15.15
C ILE A 113 -2.18 -3.43 15.77
N TYR A 114 -2.31 -2.55 16.78
CA TYR A 114 -3.57 -2.39 17.50
C TYR A 114 -4.40 -1.20 17.03
N ALA A 115 -3.79 -0.20 16.41
CA ALA A 115 -4.48 1.01 15.97
C ALA A 115 -5.67 0.68 15.03
N SER A 116 -5.40 -0.08 13.97
CA SER A 116 -6.41 -0.50 13.00
C SER A 116 -7.44 -1.47 13.58
N LEU A 117 -7.04 -2.34 14.51
CA LEU A 117 -7.93 -3.28 15.21
C LEU A 117 -8.98 -2.58 16.08
N ILE A 118 -8.70 -1.36 16.55
CA ILE A 118 -9.64 -0.59 17.38
C ILE A 118 -10.46 0.37 16.50
N THR A 119 -9.79 1.13 15.63
CA THR A 119 -10.47 2.23 14.92
C THR A 119 -11.36 1.76 13.77
N ALA A 120 -11.02 0.67 13.09
CA ALA A 120 -11.82 0.20 11.95
C ALA A 120 -13.16 -0.41 12.39
N PRO A 121 -13.21 -1.26 13.44
CA PRO A 121 -14.50 -1.75 13.95
C PRO A 121 -15.44 -0.64 14.43
N ILE A 122 -14.91 0.43 15.02
CA ILE A 122 -15.72 1.59 15.40
C ILE A 122 -16.22 2.32 14.15
N THR A 123 -15.37 2.50 13.13
CA THR A 123 -15.79 3.16 11.89
C THR A 123 -16.92 2.38 11.19
N VAL A 124 -16.71 1.09 10.97
CA VAL A 124 -17.63 0.22 10.23
C VAL A 124 -18.87 -0.13 11.06
N GLY A 125 -18.69 -0.50 12.33
CA GLY A 125 -19.77 -0.91 13.23
C GLY A 125 -20.79 0.20 13.45
N PHE A 126 -20.35 1.47 13.49
CA PHE A 126 -21.24 2.64 13.55
C PHE A 126 -21.78 3.10 12.18
N GLY A 127 -21.54 2.35 11.10
CA GLY A 127 -22.15 2.60 9.79
C GLY A 127 -21.28 3.28 8.75
N GLY A 128 -20.01 3.56 9.03
CA GLY A 128 -19.09 4.09 8.02
C GLY A 128 -19.00 3.17 6.81
N SER A 129 -19.12 3.74 5.61
CA SER A 129 -19.25 3.00 4.34
C SER A 129 -17.90 2.50 3.82
N VAL A 130 -17.20 1.68 4.60
CA VAL A 130 -15.84 1.19 4.31
C VAL A 130 -15.72 -0.29 4.65
N GLY A 131 -14.76 -0.99 4.05
CA GLY A 131 -14.46 -2.40 4.39
C GLY A 131 -13.44 -2.57 5.51
N LEU A 132 -13.23 -3.80 5.97
CA LEU A 132 -12.24 -4.14 7.00
C LEU A 132 -10.88 -4.66 6.48
N GLN A 133 -10.75 -4.86 5.17
CA GLN A 133 -9.64 -5.60 4.54
C GLN A 133 -8.33 -4.80 4.57
N GLY A 134 -8.39 -3.49 4.32
CA GLY A 134 -7.23 -2.61 4.48
C GLY A 134 -6.64 -2.63 5.91
N PRO A 135 -7.48 -2.45 6.95
CA PRO A 135 -7.11 -2.62 8.36
C PRO A 135 -6.56 -4.02 8.70
N ALA A 136 -7.17 -5.09 8.19
CA ALA A 136 -6.71 -6.47 8.39
C ALA A 136 -5.30 -6.66 7.80
N VAL A 137 -5.10 -6.25 6.55
CA VAL A 137 -3.79 -6.30 5.86
C VAL A 137 -2.73 -5.47 6.58
N SER A 138 -3.08 -4.26 7.02
CA SER A 138 -2.14 -3.39 7.76
C SER A 138 -1.73 -3.99 9.11
N THR A 139 -2.69 -4.56 9.83
CA THR A 139 -2.45 -5.25 11.09
C THR A 139 -1.56 -6.48 10.87
N GLY A 140 -1.89 -7.30 9.87
CA GLY A 140 -1.08 -8.45 9.46
C GLY A 140 0.35 -8.02 9.13
N ALA A 141 0.53 -7.03 8.25
CA ALA A 141 1.84 -6.52 7.89
C ALA A 141 2.65 -6.04 9.12
N ALA A 142 2.00 -5.33 10.05
CA ALA A 142 2.64 -4.88 11.28
C ALA A 142 3.05 -6.04 12.19
N LEU A 143 2.24 -7.10 12.28
CA LEU A 143 2.57 -8.35 12.98
C LEU A 143 3.74 -9.06 12.32
N GLY A 144 3.73 -9.23 10.99
CA GLY A 144 4.83 -9.83 10.23
C GLY A 144 6.15 -9.08 10.40
N SER A 145 6.12 -7.74 10.32
CA SER A 145 7.28 -6.89 10.61
C SER A 145 7.74 -7.00 12.07
N GLY A 146 6.79 -7.07 13.01
CA GLY A 146 7.05 -7.24 14.44
C GLY A 146 7.76 -8.57 14.75
N VAL A 147 7.25 -9.68 14.22
CA VAL A 147 7.84 -11.02 14.36
C VAL A 147 9.23 -11.06 13.71
N ALA A 148 9.38 -10.52 12.50
CA ALA A 148 10.68 -10.44 11.84
C ALA A 148 11.71 -9.68 12.69
N ARG A 149 11.30 -8.58 13.33
CA ARG A 149 12.17 -7.80 14.24
C ARG A 149 12.47 -8.56 15.54
N LEU A 150 11.49 -9.28 16.08
CA LEU A 150 11.63 -10.11 17.26
C LEU A 150 12.61 -11.27 17.04
N PHE A 151 12.82 -11.72 15.81
CA PHE A 151 13.81 -12.77 15.53
C PHE A 151 15.05 -12.27 14.78
N HIS A 152 15.24 -10.95 14.70
CA HIS A 152 16.37 -10.32 14.00
C HIS A 152 16.55 -10.77 12.54
N MET A 153 15.44 -10.97 11.84
CA MET A 153 15.43 -11.38 10.44
C MET A 153 15.96 -10.25 9.53
N ASN A 154 16.65 -10.65 8.46
CA ASN A 154 17.17 -9.75 7.44
C ASN A 154 16.01 -9.04 6.68
N MET A 155 16.35 -8.08 5.81
CA MET A 155 15.35 -7.29 5.08
C MET A 155 14.49 -8.14 4.13
N ARG A 156 15.10 -9.08 3.39
CA ARG A 156 14.42 -9.97 2.46
C ARG A 156 13.39 -10.85 3.16
N THR A 157 13.82 -11.55 4.22
CA THR A 157 12.94 -12.37 5.06
C THR A 157 11.86 -11.53 5.73
N ARG A 158 12.18 -10.30 6.16
CA ARG A 158 11.16 -9.40 6.71
C ARG A 158 10.10 -9.01 5.68
N MET A 159 10.48 -8.70 4.45
CA MET A 159 9.53 -8.43 3.36
C MET A 159 8.66 -9.66 3.06
N LEU A 160 9.28 -10.84 3.01
CA LEU A 160 8.56 -12.10 2.85
C LEU A 160 7.54 -12.35 3.97
N LEU A 161 7.93 -12.13 5.24
CA LEU A 161 7.03 -12.30 6.39
C LEU A 161 5.90 -11.27 6.41
N ILE A 162 6.15 -10.04 5.94
CA ILE A 162 5.07 -9.07 5.72
C ILE A 162 4.10 -9.61 4.67
N GLY A 163 4.59 -10.10 3.52
CA GLY A 163 3.76 -10.76 2.51
C GLY A 163 2.99 -11.97 3.03
N CYS A 164 3.62 -12.83 3.84
CA CYS A 164 2.99 -13.96 4.51
C CYS A 164 1.85 -13.51 5.43
N ALA A 165 2.06 -12.43 6.19
CA ALA A 165 1.05 -11.89 7.09
C ALA A 165 -0.13 -11.27 6.35
N THR A 166 0.13 -10.55 5.25
CA THR A 166 -0.92 -9.93 4.43
C THR A 166 -1.73 -10.99 3.69
N ALA A 167 -1.08 -12.00 3.12
CA ALA A 167 -1.74 -13.17 2.54
C ALA A 167 -2.55 -13.92 3.61
N GLY A 168 -1.99 -14.16 4.81
CA GLY A 168 -2.72 -14.74 5.93
C GLY A 168 -3.98 -13.94 6.32
N ALA A 169 -3.85 -12.61 6.46
CA ALA A 169 -4.97 -11.74 6.81
C ALA A 169 -6.11 -11.81 5.77
N MET A 170 -5.76 -11.74 4.48
CA MET A 170 -6.73 -11.82 3.37
C MET A 170 -7.35 -13.21 3.25
N SER A 171 -6.54 -14.27 3.40
CA SER A 171 -7.00 -15.65 3.39
C SER A 171 -8.01 -15.91 4.51
N SER A 172 -7.76 -15.38 5.71
CA SER A 172 -8.70 -15.47 6.83
C SER A 172 -9.98 -14.64 6.61
N MET A 173 -9.92 -13.50 5.93
CA MET A 173 -11.08 -12.62 5.68
C MET A 173 -12.02 -13.21 4.63
N PHE A 174 -11.48 -13.69 3.52
CA PHE A 174 -12.27 -14.17 2.38
C PHE A 174 -12.43 -15.69 2.34
N LYS A 175 -11.71 -16.42 3.20
CA LYS A 175 -11.60 -17.89 3.13
C LYS A 175 -11.08 -18.37 1.77
N ALA A 176 -10.23 -17.55 1.13
CA ALA A 176 -9.66 -17.76 -0.20
C ALA A 176 -8.11 -17.70 -0.15
N PRO A 177 -7.42 -18.79 0.25
CA PRO A 177 -5.96 -18.83 0.32
C PRO A 177 -5.22 -18.49 -0.97
N ILE A 178 -5.67 -18.98 -2.14
CA ILE A 178 -4.93 -18.79 -3.40
C ILE A 178 -5.01 -17.32 -3.82
N ALA A 179 -6.22 -16.75 -3.81
CA ALA A 179 -6.45 -15.34 -4.08
C ALA A 179 -5.63 -14.43 -3.16
N ALA A 180 -5.49 -14.80 -1.89
CA ALA A 180 -4.73 -14.02 -0.91
C ALA A 180 -3.21 -14.03 -1.16
N ILE A 181 -2.66 -15.14 -1.65
CA ILE A 181 -1.26 -15.20 -2.09
C ILE A 181 -1.07 -14.27 -3.29
N ILE A 182 -1.95 -14.36 -4.29
CA ILE A 182 -1.89 -13.54 -5.49
C ILE A 182 -2.03 -12.04 -5.15
N PHE A 183 -2.95 -11.68 -4.24
CA PHE A 183 -3.06 -10.33 -3.68
C PHE A 183 -1.74 -9.83 -3.12
N ALA A 184 -1.07 -10.65 -2.31
CA ALA A 184 0.19 -10.25 -1.68
C ALA A 184 1.29 -10.00 -2.72
N VAL A 185 1.28 -10.76 -3.81
CA VAL A 185 2.26 -10.64 -4.90
C VAL A 185 1.98 -9.44 -5.78
N GLU A 186 0.74 -9.30 -6.25
CA GLU A 186 0.33 -8.30 -7.22
C GLU A 186 0.35 -6.89 -6.63
N ILE A 187 -0.16 -6.71 -5.39
CA ILE A 187 -0.27 -5.38 -4.77
C ILE A 187 1.03 -4.93 -4.11
N PHE A 188 1.76 -5.84 -3.44
CA PHE A 188 3.04 -5.47 -2.81
C PHE A 188 4.24 -5.60 -3.75
N SER A 189 4.01 -5.98 -5.00
CA SER A 189 5.03 -6.19 -6.03
C SER A 189 6.21 -7.00 -5.50
N LEU A 190 5.91 -8.06 -4.73
CA LEU A 190 6.93 -8.94 -4.19
C LEU A 190 7.51 -9.75 -5.34
N ASP A 191 8.79 -9.55 -5.63
CA ASP A 191 9.51 -10.39 -6.59
C ASP A 191 9.58 -11.81 -6.00
N LEU A 192 8.76 -12.71 -6.54
CA LEU A 192 8.68 -14.07 -6.04
C LEU A 192 9.73 -14.95 -6.71
N ALA A 193 10.73 -15.34 -5.94
CA ALA A 193 11.38 -16.62 -6.19
C ALA A 193 10.40 -17.77 -5.86
N PHE A 194 10.46 -18.89 -6.58
CA PHE A 194 9.69 -20.10 -6.24
C PHE A 194 9.82 -20.52 -4.77
N ALA A 195 10.97 -20.23 -4.14
CA ALA A 195 11.21 -20.49 -2.72
C ALA A 195 10.31 -19.68 -1.76
N SER A 196 9.76 -18.55 -2.21
CA SER A 196 8.88 -17.66 -1.44
C SER A 196 7.39 -18.08 -1.47
N LEU A 197 7.00 -18.93 -2.43
CA LEU A 197 5.62 -19.42 -2.55
C LEU A 197 5.22 -20.34 -1.39
N VAL A 198 6.10 -21.27 -1.00
CA VAL A 198 5.83 -22.21 0.10
C VAL A 198 5.57 -21.47 1.43
N PRO A 199 6.40 -20.50 1.86
CA PRO A 199 6.09 -19.62 3.00
C PRO A 199 4.71 -18.95 2.94
N LEU A 200 4.35 -18.36 1.79
CA LEU A 200 3.07 -17.69 1.60
C LEU A 200 1.88 -18.65 1.72
N LEU A 201 2.03 -19.85 1.16
CA LEU A 201 1.03 -20.91 1.24
C LEU A 201 0.84 -21.37 2.69
N LEU A 202 1.92 -21.66 3.41
CA LEU A 202 1.87 -22.07 4.81
C LEU A 202 1.19 -21.01 5.69
N ALA A 203 1.49 -19.72 5.47
CA ALA A 203 0.87 -18.63 6.22
C ALA A 203 -0.63 -18.51 5.91
N SER A 204 -1.02 -18.59 4.64
CA SER A 204 -2.41 -18.49 4.21
C SER A 204 -3.25 -19.67 4.75
N VAL A 205 -2.72 -20.89 4.65
CA VAL A 205 -3.37 -22.10 5.20
C VAL A 205 -3.50 -22.00 6.73
N SER A 206 -2.45 -21.57 7.42
CA SER A 206 -2.52 -21.38 8.88
C SER A 206 -3.59 -20.36 9.29
N ALA A 207 -3.71 -19.26 8.54
CA ALA A 207 -4.70 -18.23 8.81
C ALA A 207 -6.14 -18.70 8.51
N VAL A 208 -6.38 -19.40 7.40
CA VAL A 208 -7.72 -19.90 7.08
C VAL A 208 -8.16 -21.00 8.04
N ILE A 209 -7.26 -21.89 8.48
CA ILE A 209 -7.56 -22.90 9.50
C ILE A 209 -7.94 -22.21 10.82
N THR A 210 -7.23 -21.14 11.18
CA THR A 210 -7.59 -20.31 12.35
C THR A 210 -9.01 -19.76 12.19
N SER A 211 -9.35 -19.20 11.01
CA SER A 211 -10.70 -18.72 10.71
C SER A 211 -11.75 -19.83 10.84
N TYR A 212 -11.50 -21.03 10.30
CA TYR A 212 -12.42 -22.17 10.38
C TYR A 212 -12.65 -22.64 11.80
N PHE A 213 -11.63 -22.62 12.66
CA PHE A 213 -11.75 -23.05 14.04
C PHE A 213 -12.65 -22.12 14.87
N PHE A 214 -12.59 -20.80 14.64
CA PHE A 214 -13.30 -19.82 15.46
C PHE A 214 -14.62 -19.31 14.84
N LEU A 215 -14.73 -19.24 13.51
CA LEU A 215 -15.87 -18.67 12.79
C LEU A 215 -16.65 -19.71 11.99
N GLY A 216 -16.28 -20.99 12.08
CA GLY A 216 -16.89 -22.07 11.30
C GLY A 216 -16.48 -22.04 9.82
N LYS A 217 -17.08 -22.90 8.99
CA LYS A 217 -16.73 -23.04 7.57
C LYS A 217 -17.47 -22.08 6.65
N ASP A 218 -18.54 -21.43 7.11
CA ASP A 218 -19.40 -20.57 6.29
C ASP A 218 -18.63 -19.46 5.56
N VAL A 219 -18.60 -19.53 4.23
CA VAL A 219 -17.97 -18.53 3.40
C VAL A 219 -18.71 -17.20 3.50
N LEU A 220 -17.97 -16.11 3.31
CA LEU A 220 -18.52 -14.75 3.44
C LEU A 220 -19.59 -14.45 2.38
N PHE A 221 -19.47 -15.11 1.22
CA PHE A 221 -20.40 -15.05 0.11
C PHE A 221 -21.00 -16.43 -0.11
N SER A 222 -22.28 -16.60 0.17
CA SER A 222 -23.00 -17.85 -0.07
C SER A 222 -23.43 -17.90 -1.53
N VAL A 223 -22.63 -18.53 -2.38
CA VAL A 223 -22.96 -18.73 -3.80
C VAL A 223 -23.09 -20.22 -4.05
N GLN A 224 -24.20 -20.62 -4.65
CA GLN A 224 -24.30 -21.89 -5.36
C GLN A 224 -24.32 -21.53 -6.84
N LEU A 225 -23.28 -21.88 -7.58
CA LEU A 225 -23.28 -21.72 -9.04
C LEU A 225 -24.35 -22.66 -9.60
N GLN A 226 -25.46 -22.08 -10.05
CA GLN A 226 -26.56 -22.81 -10.68
C GLN A 226 -26.45 -22.75 -12.21
N ASP A 227 -25.91 -21.64 -12.76
CA ASP A 227 -25.85 -21.39 -14.20
C ASP A 227 -24.43 -21.53 -14.76
N ALA A 228 -24.27 -22.38 -15.78
CA ALA A 228 -23.02 -22.56 -16.48
C ALA A 228 -22.70 -21.37 -17.41
N PHE A 229 -21.43 -21.20 -17.76
CA PHE A 229 -21.02 -20.22 -18.76
C PHE A 229 -21.52 -20.61 -20.16
N GLU A 230 -22.30 -19.73 -20.79
CA GLU A 230 -22.68 -19.86 -22.19
C GLU A 230 -21.87 -18.94 -23.10
N ILE A 231 -21.47 -19.44 -24.27
CA ILE A 231 -20.70 -18.67 -25.24
C ILE A 231 -21.53 -17.51 -25.81
N ASN A 232 -22.85 -17.66 -25.90
CA ASN A 232 -23.75 -16.62 -26.39
C ASN A 232 -23.71 -15.34 -25.53
N ASP A 233 -23.44 -15.49 -24.23
CA ASP A 233 -23.34 -14.37 -23.29
C ASP A 233 -22.06 -13.54 -23.46
N LEU A 234 -21.09 -14.04 -24.24
CA LEU A 234 -19.77 -13.42 -24.38
C LEU A 234 -19.86 -11.97 -24.87
N ILE A 235 -20.79 -11.67 -25.79
CA ILE A 235 -21.01 -10.30 -26.28
C ILE A 235 -21.44 -9.36 -25.14
N PHE A 236 -22.27 -9.84 -24.23
CA PHE A 236 -22.75 -9.09 -23.08
C PHE A 236 -21.68 -8.95 -22.00
N TYR A 237 -20.82 -9.96 -21.82
CA TYR A 237 -19.65 -9.84 -20.94
C TYR A 237 -18.64 -8.80 -21.45
N ILE A 238 -18.44 -8.68 -22.76
CA ILE A 238 -17.62 -7.59 -23.34
C ILE A 238 -18.25 -6.23 -23.02
N ALA A 239 -19.57 -6.08 -23.20
CA ALA A 239 -20.27 -4.85 -22.87
C ALA A 239 -20.13 -4.49 -21.38
N LEU A 240 -20.30 -5.47 -20.49
CA LEU A 240 -20.09 -5.33 -19.06
C LEU A 240 -18.63 -4.95 -18.73
N ALA A 241 -17.65 -5.48 -19.46
CA ALA A 241 -16.24 -5.16 -19.26
C ALA A 241 -15.91 -3.70 -19.57
N ILE A 242 -16.49 -3.16 -20.65
CA ILE A 242 -16.35 -1.75 -21.00
C ILE A 242 -17.02 -0.88 -19.94
N PHE A 243 -18.25 -1.25 -19.54
CA PHE A 243 -19.01 -0.52 -18.53
C PHE A 243 -18.31 -0.50 -17.16
N THR A 244 -17.80 -1.65 -16.70
CA THR A 244 -17.04 -1.74 -15.44
C THR A 244 -15.68 -1.05 -15.54
N GLY A 245 -15.04 -1.01 -16.71
CA GLY A 245 -13.83 -0.22 -16.96
C GLY A 245 -14.05 1.28 -16.77
N PHE A 246 -15.08 1.86 -17.41
CA PHE A 246 -15.41 3.27 -17.20
C PHE A 246 -15.88 3.57 -15.78
N SER A 247 -16.63 2.65 -15.17
CA SER A 247 -17.07 2.76 -13.78
C SER A 247 -15.89 2.75 -12.81
N SER A 248 -14.82 2.00 -13.10
CA SER A 248 -13.57 1.98 -12.33
C SER A 248 -12.80 3.31 -12.43
N VAL A 249 -12.80 3.92 -13.62
CA VAL A 249 -12.26 5.27 -13.83
C VAL A 249 -13.06 6.29 -13.03
N TYR A 250 -14.39 6.21 -13.06
CA TYR A 250 -15.27 7.05 -12.24
C TYR A 250 -14.95 6.90 -10.76
N PHE A 251 -14.88 5.66 -10.26
CA PHE A 251 -14.56 5.34 -8.87
C PHE A 251 -13.27 6.03 -8.44
N SER A 252 -12.20 5.83 -9.21
CA SER A 252 -10.88 6.37 -8.92
C SER A 252 -10.86 7.90 -8.96
N LYS A 253 -11.49 8.52 -9.98
CA LYS A 253 -11.54 9.99 -10.10
C LYS A 253 -12.32 10.65 -8.97
N ILE A 254 -13.46 10.08 -8.58
CA ILE A 254 -14.27 10.58 -7.47
C ILE A 254 -13.53 10.43 -6.14
N TYR A 255 -12.87 9.28 -5.94
CA TYR A 255 -12.03 9.06 -4.77
C TYR A 255 -11.01 10.19 -4.58
N PHE A 256 -10.22 10.50 -5.61
CA PHE A 256 -9.21 11.56 -5.51
C PHE A 256 -9.82 12.96 -5.40
N ARG A 257 -10.91 13.24 -6.11
CA ARG A 257 -11.57 14.55 -6.08
C ARG A 257 -12.07 14.89 -4.69
N ILE A 258 -12.75 13.95 -4.02
CA ILE A 258 -13.26 14.16 -2.66
C ILE A 258 -12.11 14.26 -1.66
N ILE A 259 -11.12 13.35 -1.71
CA ILE A 259 -9.95 13.43 -0.81
C ILE A 259 -9.22 14.77 -0.96
N ASN A 260 -8.97 15.23 -2.19
CA ASN A 260 -8.29 16.50 -2.45
C ASN A 260 -9.13 17.73 -2.04
N PHE A 261 -10.45 17.65 -2.15
CA PHE A 261 -11.34 18.68 -1.61
C PHE A 261 -11.22 18.79 -0.08
N PHE A 262 -11.28 17.65 0.62
CA PHE A 262 -11.20 17.62 2.08
C PHE A 262 -9.79 17.95 2.60
N LYS A 263 -8.73 17.67 1.82
CA LYS A 263 -7.33 17.98 2.19
C LYS A 263 -7.12 19.45 2.58
N LYS A 264 -7.93 20.38 2.06
CA LYS A 264 -7.86 21.83 2.35
C LYS A 264 -8.32 22.21 3.77
N TYR A 265 -9.09 21.36 4.44
CA TYR A 265 -9.66 21.63 5.76
C TYR A 265 -8.88 20.97 6.89
N THR A 266 -9.00 21.50 8.11
CA THR A 266 -8.42 20.91 9.32
C THR A 266 -9.11 19.60 9.71
N PRO A 267 -8.44 18.67 10.42
CA PRO A 267 -9.02 17.36 10.77
C PRO A 267 -10.39 17.44 11.46
N PHE A 268 -10.60 18.43 12.33
CA PHE A 268 -11.88 18.62 13.00
C PHE A 268 -12.99 19.09 12.03
N LYS A 269 -12.67 20.02 11.11
CA LYS A 269 -13.64 20.45 10.08
C LYS A 269 -13.99 19.31 9.13
N ARG A 270 -13.01 18.48 8.76
CA ARG A 270 -13.26 17.29 7.93
C ARG A 270 -14.23 16.32 8.61
N LEU A 271 -14.05 16.09 9.90
CA LEU A 271 -14.94 15.26 10.70
C LEU A 271 -16.39 15.79 10.67
N VAL A 272 -16.57 17.09 10.94
CA VAL A 272 -17.92 17.69 10.99
C VAL A 272 -18.60 17.62 9.62
N PHE A 273 -17.96 18.14 8.57
CA PHE A 273 -18.55 18.15 7.23
C PHE A 273 -18.75 16.74 6.66
N GLY A 274 -17.75 15.88 6.81
CA GLY A 274 -17.79 14.51 6.30
C GLY A 274 -18.78 13.64 7.07
N GLY A 275 -18.84 13.78 8.40
CA GLY A 275 -19.80 13.08 9.25
C GLY A 275 -21.24 13.44 8.90
N ILE A 276 -21.56 14.74 8.79
CA ILE A 276 -22.89 15.21 8.39
C ILE A 276 -23.24 14.70 6.98
N ALA A 277 -22.31 14.81 6.02
CA ALA A 277 -22.54 14.36 4.66
C ALA A 277 -22.84 12.85 4.58
N ILE A 278 -22.09 12.00 5.29
CA ILE A 278 -22.34 10.55 5.35
C ILE A 278 -23.67 10.28 6.05
N GLY A 279 -23.95 10.95 7.17
CA GLY A 279 -25.22 10.80 7.88
C GLY A 279 -26.41 11.05 6.95
N ILE A 280 -26.40 12.15 6.21
CA ILE A 280 -27.43 12.47 5.22
C ILE A 280 -27.50 11.40 4.12
N MET A 281 -26.37 10.96 3.58
CA MET A 281 -26.35 9.93 2.55
C MET A 281 -26.92 8.59 3.04
N LEU A 282 -26.59 8.16 4.26
CA LEU A 282 -27.12 6.92 4.83
C LEU A 282 -28.59 7.04 5.20
N PHE A 283 -29.07 8.23 5.57
CA PHE A 283 -30.49 8.47 5.76
C PHE A 283 -31.29 8.31 4.46
N LEU A 284 -30.79 8.92 3.37
CA LEU A 284 -31.45 8.87 2.06
C LEU A 284 -31.28 7.51 1.37
N ILE A 285 -30.14 6.86 1.59
CA ILE A 285 -29.76 5.59 0.95
C ILE A 285 -29.21 4.62 2.02
N PRO A 286 -30.09 4.03 2.86
CA PRO A 286 -29.70 3.11 3.94
C PRO A 286 -28.79 1.94 3.52
N PRO A 287 -28.95 1.33 2.32
CA PRO A 287 -28.06 0.24 1.89
C PRO A 287 -26.56 0.61 1.81
N LEU A 288 -26.20 1.89 1.86
CA LEU A 288 -24.80 2.33 1.89
C LEU A 288 -24.11 2.07 3.25
N PHE A 289 -24.85 1.70 4.30
CA PHE A 289 -24.34 1.51 5.65
C PHE A 289 -23.37 0.34 5.76
N GLY A 290 -22.25 0.57 6.46
CA GLY A 290 -21.25 -0.47 6.73
C GLY A 290 -20.58 -1.01 5.47
N GLU A 291 -20.14 -2.28 5.54
CA GLU A 291 -19.36 -2.90 4.46
C GLU A 291 -20.21 -3.11 3.20
N GLY A 292 -21.42 -3.65 3.35
CA GLY A 292 -22.35 -3.94 2.25
C GLY A 292 -22.43 -5.41 1.82
N TYR A 293 -21.99 -6.36 2.66
CA TYR A 293 -22.10 -7.80 2.38
C TYR A 293 -23.54 -8.25 2.14
N GLY A 294 -24.51 -7.69 2.87
CA GLY A 294 -25.93 -8.01 2.69
C GLY A 294 -26.42 -7.72 1.26
N ILE A 295 -25.97 -6.62 0.65
CA ILE A 295 -26.31 -6.30 -0.75
C ILE A 295 -25.74 -7.38 -1.67
N ILE A 296 -24.45 -7.70 -1.52
CA ILE A 296 -23.80 -8.69 -2.39
C ILE A 296 -24.50 -10.04 -2.28
N ASN A 297 -24.72 -10.55 -1.06
CA ASN A 297 -25.34 -11.86 -0.85
C ASN A 297 -26.78 -11.93 -1.34
N ASN A 298 -27.56 -10.85 -1.18
CA ASN A 298 -28.93 -10.79 -1.68
C ASN A 298 -28.97 -10.75 -3.22
N LEU A 299 -28.06 -10.02 -3.87
CA LEU A 299 -27.95 -10.01 -5.33
C LEU A 299 -27.47 -11.35 -5.90
N LEU A 300 -26.55 -12.03 -5.20
CA LEU A 300 -26.07 -13.36 -5.57
C LEU A 300 -27.10 -14.48 -5.29
N SER A 301 -28.12 -14.21 -4.48
CA SER A 301 -29.23 -15.13 -4.21
C SER A 301 -30.50 -14.75 -4.99
N GLU A 302 -30.35 -13.94 -6.06
CA GLU A 302 -31.43 -13.45 -6.94
C GLU A 302 -32.56 -12.69 -6.21
N ASN A 303 -32.30 -12.25 -4.98
CA ASN A 303 -33.27 -11.55 -4.15
C ASN A 303 -32.96 -10.05 -4.11
N ALA A 304 -33.01 -9.41 -5.28
CA ALA A 304 -32.69 -7.99 -5.42
C ALA A 304 -33.63 -7.07 -4.61
N SER A 305 -34.88 -7.49 -4.37
CA SER A 305 -35.81 -6.75 -3.51
C SER A 305 -35.38 -6.78 -2.04
N ALA A 306 -34.86 -7.92 -1.54
CA ALA A 306 -34.29 -7.98 -0.19
C ALA A 306 -33.03 -7.12 -0.04
N ALA A 307 -32.24 -6.94 -1.10
CA ALA A 307 -31.09 -6.01 -1.08
C ALA A 307 -31.50 -4.53 -0.85
N LEU A 308 -32.76 -4.20 -1.17
CA LEU A 308 -33.32 -2.85 -1.13
C LEU A 308 -34.35 -2.63 0.00
N LYS A 309 -34.67 -3.68 0.77
CA LYS A 309 -35.76 -3.72 1.76
C LYS A 309 -35.74 -2.61 2.82
N ASN A 310 -34.55 -2.06 3.14
CA ASN A 310 -34.38 -1.03 4.17
C ASN A 310 -34.64 0.41 3.66
N ILE A 311 -35.07 0.58 2.42
CA ILE A 311 -35.38 1.90 1.87
C ILE A 311 -36.79 2.31 2.31
N HIS A 312 -36.88 3.42 3.04
CA HIS A 312 -38.11 3.93 3.69
C HIS A 312 -39.17 4.48 2.72
N TYR A 313 -38.87 4.55 1.43
CA TYR A 313 -39.83 5.02 0.44
C TYR A 313 -40.79 3.86 0.11
N ASN A 314 -42.09 4.15 0.03
CA ASN A 314 -43.14 3.18 -0.30
C ASN A 314 -43.06 2.80 -1.80
N ILE A 315 -41.98 2.13 -2.17
CA ILE A 315 -41.61 1.79 -3.54
C ILE A 315 -42.02 0.35 -3.80
N ASP A 316 -42.66 0.15 -4.94
CA ASP A 316 -42.93 -1.17 -5.45
C ASP A 316 -41.66 -1.78 -6.07
N PHE A 317 -40.95 -2.59 -5.28
CA PHE A 317 -39.77 -3.34 -5.74
C PHE A 317 -40.13 -4.55 -6.61
N ASN A 318 -41.41 -4.80 -6.90
CA ASN A 318 -41.80 -5.74 -7.96
C ASN A 318 -41.52 -5.17 -9.35
N ASN A 319 -41.44 -3.84 -9.48
CA ASN A 319 -41.06 -3.22 -10.74
C ASN A 319 -39.53 -3.29 -10.93
N VAL A 320 -39.09 -4.07 -11.91
CA VAL A 320 -37.67 -4.28 -12.23
C VAL A 320 -36.94 -2.97 -12.54
N TRP A 321 -37.60 -1.99 -13.16
CA TRP A 321 -36.99 -0.69 -13.46
C TRP A 321 -36.68 0.12 -12.19
N MET A 322 -37.52 0.00 -11.15
CA MET A 322 -37.23 0.63 -9.86
C MET A 322 -36.01 -0.01 -9.20
N VAL A 323 -35.91 -1.34 -9.24
CA VAL A 323 -34.73 -2.06 -8.75
C VAL A 323 -33.47 -1.60 -9.48
N ILE A 324 -33.50 -1.49 -10.81
CA ILE A 324 -32.39 -1.00 -11.63
C ILE A 324 -31.95 0.41 -11.19
N ILE A 325 -32.90 1.34 -11.04
CA ILE A 325 -32.60 2.74 -10.64
C ILE A 325 -31.93 2.78 -9.26
N PHE A 326 -32.44 2.04 -8.28
CA PHE A 326 -31.88 2.04 -6.94
C PHE A 326 -30.50 1.39 -6.86
N LEU A 327 -30.25 0.31 -7.61
CA LEU A 327 -28.93 -0.28 -7.72
C LEU A 327 -27.93 0.65 -8.40
N LEU A 328 -28.36 1.42 -9.42
CA LEU A 328 -27.53 2.47 -10.02
C LEU A 328 -27.21 3.58 -9.01
N ILE A 329 -28.19 4.03 -8.22
CA ILE A 329 -27.99 5.00 -7.14
C ILE A 329 -26.96 4.46 -6.13
N ILE A 330 -27.08 3.21 -5.70
CA ILE A 330 -26.10 2.56 -4.82
C ILE A 330 -24.72 2.55 -5.48
N GLY A 331 -24.61 2.13 -6.75
CA GLY A 331 -23.36 2.10 -7.49
C GLY A 331 -22.67 3.46 -7.53
N VAL A 332 -23.41 4.52 -7.85
CA VAL A 332 -22.90 5.90 -7.92
C VAL A 332 -22.50 6.43 -6.54
N PHE A 333 -23.36 6.28 -5.54
CA PHE A 333 -23.14 6.88 -4.22
C PHE A 333 -22.23 6.05 -3.31
N LYS A 334 -21.99 4.76 -3.58
CA LYS A 334 -21.12 3.92 -2.74
C LYS A 334 -19.69 4.45 -2.68
N VAL A 335 -19.11 4.85 -3.80
CA VAL A 335 -17.76 5.45 -3.80
C VAL A 335 -17.74 6.80 -3.10
N ILE A 336 -18.81 7.59 -3.22
CA ILE A 336 -18.92 8.90 -2.57
C ILE A 336 -19.00 8.73 -1.05
N ALA A 337 -19.86 7.83 -0.56
CA ALA A 337 -20.01 7.53 0.86
C ALA A 337 -18.70 6.98 1.45
N MET A 338 -18.06 6.02 0.77
CA MET A 338 -16.78 5.46 1.19
C MET A 338 -15.69 6.53 1.28
N THR A 339 -15.53 7.32 0.22
CA THR A 339 -14.48 8.33 0.16
C THR A 339 -14.73 9.44 1.18
N THR A 340 -15.98 9.83 1.39
CA THR A 340 -16.34 10.82 2.42
C THR A 340 -16.04 10.29 3.81
N THR A 341 -16.26 8.99 4.08
CA THR A 341 -15.90 8.33 5.35
C THR A 341 -14.39 8.41 5.60
N PHE A 342 -13.59 8.12 4.58
CA PHE A 342 -12.14 8.29 4.67
C PHE A 342 -11.72 9.74 4.86
N ALA A 343 -12.31 10.65 4.08
CA ALA A 343 -12.00 12.07 4.13
C ALA A 343 -12.33 12.70 5.50
N ALA A 344 -13.39 12.20 6.16
CA ALA A 344 -13.78 12.58 7.52
C ALA A 344 -12.83 12.06 8.62
N GLY A 345 -11.90 11.17 8.28
CA GLY A 345 -10.92 10.58 9.19
C GLY A 345 -11.24 9.16 9.65
N GLY A 346 -12.26 8.51 9.08
CA GLY A 346 -12.57 7.10 9.31
C GLY A 346 -11.44 6.17 8.87
N VAL A 347 -11.39 4.97 9.47
CA VAL A 347 -10.39 3.94 9.14
C VAL A 347 -11.10 2.72 8.56
N GLY A 348 -10.61 2.23 7.43
CA GLY A 348 -11.25 1.16 6.68
C GLY A 348 -10.49 0.79 5.41
N GLY A 349 -11.12 -0.01 4.56
CA GLY A 349 -10.64 -0.52 3.29
C GLY A 349 -11.57 -0.18 2.13
N ILE A 350 -11.01 -0.20 0.93
CA ILE A 350 -11.70 0.14 -0.34
C ILE A 350 -12.29 -1.11 -1.00
N PHE A 351 -11.77 -2.28 -0.62
CA PHE A 351 -11.98 -3.56 -1.28
C PHE A 351 -13.46 -3.95 -1.42
N ILE A 352 -14.22 -4.00 -0.32
CA ILE A 352 -15.64 -4.37 -0.35
C ILE A 352 -16.51 -3.29 -1.01
N PRO A 353 -16.35 -1.98 -0.73
CA PRO A 353 -17.09 -0.96 -1.48
C PRO A 353 -16.96 -1.08 -3.00
N THR A 354 -15.77 -1.47 -3.50
CA THR A 354 -15.59 -1.79 -4.93
C THR A 354 -16.38 -3.03 -5.33
N LEU A 355 -16.36 -4.11 -4.55
CA LEU A 355 -17.20 -5.29 -4.83
C LEU A 355 -18.70 -4.96 -4.82
N VAL A 356 -19.19 -4.17 -3.87
CA VAL A 356 -20.61 -3.76 -3.76
C VAL A 356 -21.04 -2.95 -4.98
N MET A 357 -20.21 -2.00 -5.42
CA MET A 357 -20.50 -1.25 -6.63
C MET A 357 -20.47 -2.18 -7.86
N GLY A 358 -19.50 -3.09 -7.95
CA GLY A 358 -19.40 -4.04 -9.05
C GLY A 358 -20.57 -5.02 -9.11
N SER A 359 -21.04 -5.51 -7.96
CA SER A 359 -22.20 -6.40 -7.86
C SER A 359 -23.47 -5.69 -8.29
N ALA A 360 -23.68 -4.45 -7.83
CA ALA A 360 -24.84 -3.65 -8.21
C ALA A 360 -24.86 -3.34 -9.72
N LEU A 361 -23.73 -2.90 -10.27
CA LEU A 361 -23.62 -2.58 -11.70
C LEU A 361 -23.74 -3.81 -12.59
N GLY A 362 -23.14 -4.94 -12.20
CA GLY A 362 -23.28 -6.22 -12.90
C GLY A 362 -24.74 -6.69 -12.94
N ASN A 363 -25.40 -6.70 -11.78
CA ASN A 363 -26.81 -7.07 -11.68
C ASN A 363 -27.71 -6.14 -12.51
N VAL A 364 -27.45 -4.82 -12.49
CA VAL A 364 -28.16 -3.85 -13.34
C VAL A 364 -28.00 -4.19 -14.82
N THR A 365 -26.79 -4.52 -15.27
CA THR A 365 -26.55 -4.90 -16.67
C THR A 365 -27.36 -6.13 -17.06
N ALA A 366 -27.36 -7.19 -16.23
CA ALA A 366 -28.18 -8.38 -16.49
C ALA A 366 -29.68 -8.06 -16.55
N LYS A 367 -30.21 -7.31 -15.57
CA LYS A 367 -31.62 -6.93 -15.55
C LYS A 367 -32.03 -6.14 -16.79
N ILE A 368 -31.19 -5.21 -17.25
CA ILE A 368 -31.45 -4.45 -18.47
C ILE A 368 -31.48 -5.39 -19.69
N ILE A 369 -30.50 -6.29 -19.82
CA ILE A 369 -30.43 -7.26 -20.91
C ILE A 369 -31.68 -8.16 -20.91
N ASN A 370 -32.11 -8.64 -19.74
CA ASN A 370 -33.30 -9.50 -19.62
C ASN A 370 -34.59 -8.77 -19.99
N GLN A 371 -34.68 -7.46 -19.73
CA GLN A 371 -35.82 -6.65 -20.19
C GLN A 371 -35.87 -6.46 -21.71
N PHE A 372 -34.75 -6.65 -22.42
CA PHE A 372 -34.73 -6.66 -23.89
C PHE A 372 -35.11 -8.03 -24.49
N GLY A 373 -35.49 -9.01 -23.68
CA GLY A 373 -35.95 -10.34 -24.11
C GLY A 373 -34.86 -11.41 -24.21
N PHE A 374 -33.66 -11.13 -23.69
CA PHE A 374 -32.62 -12.14 -23.49
C PHE A 374 -32.80 -12.82 -22.11
N ASP A 375 -32.10 -13.93 -21.89
CA ASP A 375 -32.16 -14.67 -20.62
C ASP A 375 -30.73 -14.94 -20.12
N VAL A 376 -30.14 -13.92 -19.49
CA VAL A 376 -28.79 -14.01 -18.91
C VAL A 376 -28.86 -14.14 -17.39
N SER A 377 -27.94 -14.91 -16.83
CA SER A 377 -27.86 -15.13 -15.37
C SER A 377 -27.48 -13.85 -14.63
N GLU A 378 -28.39 -13.35 -13.80
CA GLU A 378 -28.13 -12.19 -12.94
C GLU A 378 -26.98 -12.43 -11.96
N THR A 379 -26.86 -13.66 -11.46
CA THR A 379 -25.81 -14.08 -10.53
C THR A 379 -24.44 -14.03 -11.19
N ASN A 380 -24.30 -14.57 -12.41
CA ASN A 380 -23.04 -14.56 -13.15
C ASN A 380 -22.58 -13.13 -13.47
N PHE A 381 -23.48 -12.27 -13.93
CA PHE A 381 -23.17 -10.86 -14.20
C PHE A 381 -22.80 -10.09 -12.92
N THR A 382 -23.42 -10.42 -11.79
CA THR A 382 -23.07 -9.85 -10.48
C THR A 382 -21.61 -10.18 -10.11
N LEU A 383 -21.21 -11.46 -10.24
CA LEU A 383 -19.85 -11.93 -9.96
C LEU A 383 -18.81 -11.35 -10.93
N ILE A 384 -19.14 -11.29 -12.21
CA ILE A 384 -18.28 -10.75 -13.25
C ILE A 384 -18.15 -9.23 -13.10
N GLY A 385 -19.23 -8.54 -12.72
CA GLY A 385 -19.24 -7.11 -12.40
C GLY A 385 -18.36 -6.76 -11.21
N MET A 386 -18.44 -7.56 -10.14
CA MET A 386 -17.52 -7.50 -8.99
C MET A 386 -16.05 -7.60 -9.43
N THR A 387 -15.76 -8.56 -10.30
CA THR A 387 -14.40 -8.83 -10.81
C THR A 387 -13.89 -7.68 -11.65
N GLY A 388 -14.69 -7.20 -12.61
CA GLY A 388 -14.32 -6.10 -13.50
C GLY A 388 -14.01 -4.82 -12.72
N LEU A 389 -14.87 -4.44 -11.78
CA LEU A 389 -14.65 -3.22 -11.00
C LEU A 389 -13.44 -3.35 -10.07
N MET A 390 -13.25 -4.51 -9.44
CA MET A 390 -12.10 -4.76 -8.57
C MET A 390 -10.78 -4.74 -9.34
N ALA A 391 -10.73 -5.39 -10.51
CA ALA A 391 -9.54 -5.42 -11.37
C ALA A 391 -9.15 -4.00 -11.83
N GLY A 392 -10.13 -3.19 -12.24
CA GLY A 392 -9.92 -1.81 -12.68
C GLY A 392 -9.44 -0.92 -11.54
N VAL A 393 -10.21 -0.81 -10.45
CA VAL A 393 -9.92 0.12 -9.33
C VAL A 393 -8.63 -0.23 -8.59
N LEU A 394 -8.39 -1.52 -8.34
CA LEU A 394 -7.22 -1.96 -7.57
C LEU A 394 -5.98 -2.15 -8.45
N HIS A 395 -6.13 -2.13 -9.77
CA HIS A 395 -5.08 -2.52 -10.72
C HIS A 395 -4.52 -3.93 -10.46
N ALA A 396 -5.40 -4.83 -9.99
CA ALA A 396 -5.04 -6.17 -9.54
C ALA A 396 -5.95 -7.24 -10.19
N PRO A 397 -5.85 -7.44 -11.51
CA PRO A 397 -6.72 -8.36 -12.25
C PRO A 397 -6.62 -9.82 -11.78
N LEU A 398 -5.42 -10.34 -11.51
CA LEU A 398 -5.27 -11.73 -11.07
C LEU A 398 -5.92 -11.94 -9.71
N THR A 399 -5.73 -11.00 -8.80
CA THR A 399 -6.38 -11.02 -7.50
C THR A 399 -7.90 -11.07 -7.64
N ALA A 400 -8.48 -10.27 -8.54
CA ALA A 400 -9.93 -10.24 -8.74
C ALA A 400 -10.45 -11.57 -9.28
N ILE A 401 -9.81 -12.14 -10.31
CA ILE A 401 -10.20 -13.41 -10.92
C ILE A 401 -10.18 -14.53 -9.89
N PHE A 402 -9.04 -14.73 -9.21
CA PHE A 402 -8.88 -15.83 -8.27
C PHE A 402 -9.73 -15.64 -7.02
N LEU A 403 -9.94 -14.40 -6.57
CA LEU A 403 -10.83 -14.17 -5.44
C LEU A 403 -12.25 -14.62 -5.77
N ILE A 404 -12.80 -14.14 -6.88
CA ILE A 404 -14.19 -14.46 -7.23
C ILE A 404 -14.36 -15.94 -7.56
N ALA A 405 -13.43 -16.55 -8.30
CA ALA A 405 -13.49 -17.99 -8.59
C ALA A 405 -13.37 -18.87 -7.33
N GLU A 406 -12.55 -18.48 -6.35
CA GLU A 406 -12.34 -19.25 -5.13
C GLU A 406 -13.52 -19.13 -4.17
N ILE A 407 -14.15 -17.95 -4.06
CA ILE A 407 -15.36 -17.79 -3.22
C ILE A 407 -16.62 -18.43 -3.83
N THR A 408 -16.69 -18.57 -5.16
CA THR A 408 -17.83 -19.21 -5.84
C THR A 408 -17.74 -20.73 -5.85
N GLY A 409 -16.60 -21.29 -5.46
CA GLY A 409 -16.40 -22.74 -5.36
C GLY A 409 -16.31 -23.46 -6.70
N GLY A 410 -16.15 -22.75 -7.82
CA GLY A 410 -16.15 -23.32 -9.17
C GLY A 410 -15.32 -22.52 -10.16
N TYR A 411 -14.68 -23.22 -11.11
CA TYR A 411 -13.82 -22.66 -12.16
C TYR A 411 -14.59 -22.34 -13.45
N ASP A 412 -15.90 -22.54 -13.50
CA ASP A 412 -16.68 -22.44 -14.73
C ASP A 412 -16.71 -21.02 -15.33
N LEU A 413 -16.63 -20.01 -14.47
CA LEU A 413 -16.60 -18.60 -14.88
C LEU A 413 -15.18 -18.05 -15.14
N PHE A 414 -14.13 -18.88 -15.13
CA PHE A 414 -12.76 -18.34 -15.27
C PHE A 414 -12.57 -17.52 -16.56
N VAL A 415 -13.10 -18.00 -17.67
CA VAL A 415 -12.98 -17.33 -18.99
C VAL A 415 -13.62 -15.94 -18.98
N PRO A 416 -14.92 -15.78 -18.62
CA PRO A 416 -15.51 -14.44 -18.56
C PRO A 416 -14.86 -13.55 -17.50
N LEU A 417 -14.44 -14.09 -16.35
CA LEU A 417 -13.70 -13.34 -15.33
C LEU A 417 -12.38 -12.77 -15.88
N MET A 418 -11.62 -13.58 -16.63
CA MET A 418 -10.37 -13.16 -17.29
C MET A 418 -10.61 -12.07 -18.34
N LEU A 419 -11.62 -12.25 -19.20
CA LEU A 419 -11.99 -11.30 -20.23
C LEU A 419 -12.33 -9.93 -19.62
N VAL A 420 -13.25 -9.92 -18.65
CA VAL A 420 -13.76 -8.69 -18.06
C VAL A 420 -12.70 -7.97 -17.23
N SER A 421 -11.92 -8.70 -16.43
CA SER A 421 -10.82 -8.12 -15.66
C SER A 421 -9.75 -7.49 -16.54
N ALA A 422 -9.35 -8.15 -17.64
CA ALA A 422 -8.33 -7.64 -18.55
C ALA A 422 -8.76 -6.35 -19.26
N VAL A 423 -9.98 -6.32 -19.80
CA VAL A 423 -10.53 -5.14 -20.49
C VAL A 423 -10.76 -3.99 -19.51
N SER A 424 -11.38 -4.24 -18.35
CA SER A 424 -11.60 -3.21 -17.33
C SER A 424 -10.28 -2.62 -16.81
N TYR A 425 -9.27 -3.47 -16.57
CA TYR A 425 -7.92 -3.04 -16.21
C TYR A 425 -7.28 -2.18 -17.30
N ALA A 426 -7.35 -2.61 -18.57
CA ALA A 426 -6.74 -1.89 -19.69
C ALA A 426 -7.36 -0.49 -19.86
N ILE A 427 -8.69 -0.40 -19.83
CA ILE A 427 -9.41 0.88 -19.88
C ILE A 427 -9.01 1.76 -18.70
N THR A 428 -9.04 1.23 -17.48
CA THR A 428 -8.73 2.01 -16.28
C THR A 428 -7.31 2.54 -16.30
N LYS A 429 -6.34 1.68 -16.66
CA LYS A 429 -4.92 2.03 -16.73
C LYS A 429 -4.61 3.13 -17.75
N TYR A 430 -5.39 3.20 -18.84
CA TYR A 430 -5.26 4.28 -19.82
C TYR A 430 -5.62 5.65 -19.21
N PHE A 431 -6.66 5.73 -18.39
CA PHE A 431 -7.12 7.00 -17.78
C PHE A 431 -6.50 7.31 -16.42
N VAL A 432 -6.09 6.29 -15.66
CA VAL A 432 -5.56 6.39 -14.30
C VAL A 432 -4.29 5.54 -14.25
N SER A 433 -3.13 6.19 -14.14
CA SER A 433 -1.83 5.51 -14.30
C SER A 433 -1.44 4.62 -13.12
N ASN A 434 -1.94 4.91 -11.92
CA ASN A 434 -1.59 4.22 -10.68
C ASN A 434 -2.86 3.87 -9.91
N SER A 435 -2.85 2.71 -9.24
CA SER A 435 -3.92 2.31 -8.33
C SER A 435 -4.12 3.31 -7.20
N ILE A 436 -5.27 3.23 -6.54
CA ILE A 436 -5.57 4.03 -5.35
C ILE A 436 -4.53 3.81 -4.22
N TYR A 437 -3.93 2.62 -4.13
CA TYR A 437 -2.92 2.33 -3.11
C TYR A 437 -1.53 2.87 -3.43
N THR A 438 -1.21 3.07 -4.71
CA THR A 438 0.16 3.38 -5.16
C THR A 438 0.35 4.83 -5.58
N ILE A 439 -0.72 5.57 -5.90
CA ILE A 439 -0.61 6.93 -6.44
C ILE A 439 0.07 7.92 -5.49
N GLU A 440 -0.23 7.91 -4.19
CA GLU A 440 0.39 8.84 -3.23
C GLU A 440 1.90 8.59 -3.10
N LEU A 441 2.32 7.34 -3.29
CA LEU A 441 3.73 6.97 -3.34
C LEU A 441 4.36 7.38 -4.67
N ALA A 442 3.63 7.25 -5.78
CA ALA A 442 4.11 7.69 -7.09
C ALA A 442 4.34 9.20 -7.12
N GLU A 443 3.40 10.01 -6.62
CA GLU A 443 3.50 11.47 -6.53
C GLU A 443 4.69 11.93 -5.68
N ARG A 444 5.07 11.16 -4.66
CA ARG A 444 6.23 11.45 -3.81
C ARG A 444 7.55 10.85 -4.34
N GLY A 445 7.53 10.12 -5.44
CA GLY A 445 8.72 9.38 -5.94
C GLY A 445 9.18 8.28 -4.98
N GLU A 446 8.24 7.70 -4.24
CA GLU A 446 8.47 6.65 -3.24
C GLU A 446 7.91 5.28 -3.66
N LEU A 447 7.29 5.15 -4.84
CA LEU A 447 6.70 3.89 -5.29
C LEU A 447 7.77 2.95 -5.84
N ILE A 448 7.96 1.79 -5.20
CA ILE A 448 8.71 0.66 -5.80
C ILE A 448 7.94 0.18 -7.03
N THR A 449 8.63 0.03 -8.15
CA THR A 449 8.07 -0.50 -9.41
C THR A 449 8.67 -1.86 -9.75
N HIS A 450 8.31 -2.47 -10.87
CA HIS A 450 9.03 -3.66 -11.36
C HIS A 450 10.43 -3.33 -11.92
N ASN A 451 10.77 -2.05 -12.09
CA ASN A 451 12.08 -1.64 -12.56
C ASN A 451 13.10 -1.66 -11.40
N LYS A 452 13.93 -2.72 -11.37
CA LYS A 452 14.93 -2.97 -10.32
C LYS A 452 15.92 -1.81 -10.18
N ASP A 453 16.39 -1.22 -11.28
CA ASP A 453 17.34 -0.11 -11.25
C ASP A 453 16.74 1.12 -10.57
N LYS A 454 15.49 1.46 -10.93
CA LYS A 454 14.76 2.58 -10.31
C LYS A 454 14.56 2.35 -8.81
N ASN A 455 14.23 1.13 -8.40
CA ASN A 455 14.05 0.77 -6.99
C ASN A 455 15.33 0.93 -6.18
N VAL A 456 16.47 0.47 -6.72
CA VAL A 456 17.77 0.59 -6.07
C VAL A 456 18.10 2.07 -5.85
N MET A 457 17.92 2.92 -6.86
CA MET A 457 18.16 4.35 -6.73
C MET A 457 17.26 5.01 -5.68
N MET A 458 15.98 4.63 -5.59
CA MET A 458 15.03 5.16 -4.60
C MET A 458 15.34 4.75 -3.15
N MET A 459 16.02 3.61 -2.96
CA MET A 459 16.43 3.08 -1.65
C MET A 459 17.78 3.62 -1.16
N MET A 460 18.62 4.11 -2.07
CA MET A 460 19.92 4.67 -1.73
C MET A 460 19.78 6.04 -1.04
N LYS A 461 20.57 6.25 0.02
CA LYS A 461 20.68 7.54 0.70
C LYS A 461 22.00 8.19 0.30
N THR A 462 21.93 9.29 -0.46
CA THR A 462 23.09 10.07 -0.88
C THR A 462 23.98 10.48 0.31
N SER A 463 23.39 10.75 1.48
CA SER A 463 24.14 11.11 2.70
C SER A 463 25.05 9.99 3.24
N GLN A 464 24.74 8.72 2.98
CA GLN A 464 25.53 7.58 3.46
C GLN A 464 26.73 7.26 2.55
N ILE A 465 26.77 7.82 1.34
CA ILE A 465 27.85 7.61 0.36
C ILE A 465 28.85 8.77 0.32
N ILE A 466 28.63 9.84 1.10
CA ILE A 466 29.54 10.98 1.18
C ILE A 466 30.82 10.56 1.92
N GLU A 467 31.94 10.72 1.25
CA GLU A 467 33.28 10.48 1.76
C GLU A 467 33.87 11.80 2.31
N LYS A 468 34.29 11.79 3.58
CA LYS A 468 34.78 12.98 4.30
C LYS A 468 36.28 13.01 4.55
N ASN A 469 37.01 12.00 4.07
CA ASN A 469 38.46 11.84 4.29
C ASN A 469 39.30 12.58 3.25
N PHE A 470 38.95 13.84 2.96
CA PHE A 470 39.69 14.72 2.05
C PHE A 470 40.27 15.89 2.83
N VAL A 471 41.54 16.21 2.58
CA VAL A 471 42.22 17.33 3.24
C VAL A 471 41.84 18.61 2.52
N LYS A 472 41.23 19.55 3.24
CA LYS A 472 40.84 20.87 2.72
C LYS A 472 42.07 21.76 2.54
N ILE A 473 42.06 22.58 1.50
CA ILE A 473 43.09 23.58 1.21
C ILE A 473 42.46 24.95 0.98
N HIS A 474 43.23 26.02 1.17
CA HIS A 474 42.75 27.40 1.06
C HIS A 474 43.38 28.10 -0.16
N PRO A 475 42.67 29.03 -0.82
CA PRO A 475 43.15 29.71 -2.03
C PRO A 475 44.51 30.42 -1.86
N GLU A 476 44.76 30.99 -0.68
CA GLU A 476 45.97 31.76 -0.39
C GLU A 476 47.14 30.90 0.14
N MET A 477 46.95 29.58 0.25
CA MET A 477 48.02 28.65 0.63
C MET A 477 49.06 28.57 -0.49
N SER A 478 50.35 28.59 -0.13
CA SER A 478 51.44 28.41 -1.10
C SER A 478 51.55 26.94 -1.54
N LEU A 479 52.15 26.69 -2.71
CA LEU A 479 52.37 25.33 -3.22
C LEU A 479 53.18 24.48 -2.23
N GLY A 480 54.24 25.04 -1.63
CA GLY A 480 55.05 24.35 -0.63
C GLY A 480 54.25 23.93 0.61
N ASP A 481 53.38 24.82 1.11
CA ASP A 481 52.49 24.53 2.23
C ASP A 481 51.42 23.49 1.87
N MET A 482 50.84 23.57 0.68
CA MET A 482 49.91 22.57 0.17
C MET A 482 50.56 21.19 0.13
N LEU A 483 51.80 21.10 -0.36
CA LEU A 483 52.53 19.83 -0.45
C LEU A 483 52.78 19.23 0.94
N LYS A 484 53.26 20.04 1.90
CA LYS A 484 53.57 19.60 3.27
C LYS A 484 52.33 19.29 4.11
N LYS A 485 51.30 20.14 4.03
CA LYS A 485 50.12 20.08 4.92
C LYS A 485 48.98 19.23 4.35
N ALA A 486 48.83 19.16 3.03
CA ALA A 486 47.76 18.41 2.38
C ALA A 486 48.25 17.17 1.64
N VAL A 487 49.15 17.30 0.68
CA VAL A 487 49.55 16.19 -0.21
C VAL A 487 50.27 15.08 0.57
N ALA A 488 51.26 15.43 1.38
CA ALA A 488 52.01 14.46 2.19
C ALA A 488 51.15 13.69 3.21
N LYS A 489 50.02 14.27 3.65
CA LYS A 489 49.12 13.68 4.64
C LYS A 489 47.90 12.99 4.03
N SER A 490 47.64 13.19 2.74
CA SER A 490 46.45 12.70 2.06
C SER A 490 46.71 11.38 1.35
N LYS A 491 45.73 10.48 1.41
CA LYS A 491 45.67 9.26 0.59
C LYS A 491 44.85 9.45 -0.69
N ARG A 492 44.42 10.68 -0.97
CA ARG A 492 43.54 11.05 -2.09
C ARG A 492 44.32 11.92 -3.09
N ASN A 493 43.93 11.82 -4.35
CA ASN A 493 44.49 12.56 -5.48
C ASN A 493 43.68 13.82 -5.86
N ILE A 494 42.74 14.23 -5.01
CA ILE A 494 41.89 15.41 -5.22
C ILE A 494 41.76 16.16 -3.89
N PHE A 495 41.86 17.48 -3.96
CA PHE A 495 41.85 18.37 -2.81
C PHE A 495 40.76 19.45 -3.00
N PRO A 496 39.79 19.57 -2.08
CA PRO A 496 38.79 20.62 -2.12
C PRO A 496 39.41 21.96 -1.68
N VAL A 497 39.20 22.99 -2.47
CA VAL A 497 39.55 24.37 -2.13
C VAL A 497 38.36 25.03 -1.46
N VAL A 498 38.57 25.57 -0.25
CA VAL A 498 37.53 26.23 0.54
C VAL A 498 37.98 27.61 1.04
N ASP A 499 37.04 28.54 1.20
CA ASP A 499 37.32 29.82 1.85
C ASP A 499 37.39 29.68 3.39
N ASN A 500 37.51 30.81 4.09
CA ASN A 500 37.58 30.86 5.56
C ASN A 500 36.26 30.46 6.25
N GLU A 501 35.13 30.43 5.52
CA GLU A 501 33.81 30.01 5.98
C GLU A 501 33.45 28.58 5.51
N ASP A 502 34.43 27.80 5.08
CA ASP A 502 34.26 26.45 4.51
C ASP A 502 33.39 26.40 3.23
N LYS A 503 33.17 27.53 2.54
CA LYS A 503 32.47 27.55 1.26
C LYS A 503 33.35 26.96 0.18
N PHE A 504 32.72 26.12 -0.65
CA PHE A 504 33.40 25.43 -1.73
C PHE A 504 33.78 26.38 -2.86
N MET A 505 35.07 26.46 -3.19
CA MET A 505 35.61 27.36 -4.23
C MET A 505 36.09 26.62 -5.48
N GLY A 506 36.59 25.38 -5.33
CA GLY A 506 37.13 24.62 -6.45
C GLY A 506 37.82 23.33 -6.02
N ILE A 507 38.56 22.72 -6.95
CA ILE A 507 39.37 21.53 -6.70
C ILE A 507 40.79 21.70 -7.24
N VAL A 508 41.73 21.00 -6.63
CA VAL A 508 43.07 20.76 -7.19
C VAL A 508 43.26 19.25 -7.33
N LEU A 509 43.66 18.80 -8.52
CA LEU A 509 44.03 17.40 -8.76
C LEU A 509 45.53 17.21 -8.56
N LEU A 510 45.92 16.07 -8.00
CA LEU A 510 47.34 15.73 -7.83
C LEU A 510 48.07 15.64 -9.18
N ASP A 511 47.38 15.19 -10.22
CA ASP A 511 47.94 15.09 -11.57
C ASP A 511 48.26 16.47 -12.17
N ASP A 512 47.50 17.51 -11.82
CA ASP A 512 47.72 18.88 -12.30
C ASP A 512 48.97 19.51 -11.69
N ILE A 513 49.30 19.15 -10.44
CA ILE A 513 50.46 19.68 -9.72
C ILE A 513 51.71 18.82 -9.87
N ARG A 514 51.59 17.58 -10.36
CA ARG A 514 52.70 16.64 -10.49
C ARG A 514 53.90 17.18 -11.29
N PRO A 515 53.72 17.94 -12.40
CA PRO A 515 54.85 18.49 -13.14
C PRO A 515 55.67 19.53 -12.36
N MET A 516 55.04 20.21 -11.41
CA MET A 516 55.65 21.32 -10.66
C MET A 516 55.90 21.01 -9.18
N MET A 517 55.40 19.89 -8.65
CA MET A 517 55.47 19.56 -7.22
C MET A 517 56.91 19.43 -6.68
N PHE A 518 57.88 19.17 -7.54
CA PHE A 518 59.30 19.05 -7.17
C PHE A 518 60.14 20.27 -7.53
N ASN A 519 59.55 21.30 -8.17
CA ASN A 519 60.24 22.54 -8.46
C ASN A 519 60.17 23.46 -7.24
N GLN A 520 61.28 23.54 -6.49
CA GLN A 520 61.36 24.30 -5.24
C GLN A 520 61.22 25.81 -5.43
N GLU A 521 61.54 26.35 -6.61
CA GLU A 521 61.38 27.79 -6.91
C GLU A 521 59.91 28.21 -6.89
N LEU A 522 58.99 27.27 -7.16
CA LEU A 522 57.56 27.51 -7.20
C LEU A 522 56.88 27.42 -5.83
N TYR A 523 57.60 27.01 -4.78
CA TYR A 523 56.99 26.71 -3.49
C TYR A 523 56.40 27.93 -2.80
N GLU A 524 57.06 29.08 -2.90
CA GLU A 524 56.62 30.34 -2.29
C GLU A 524 55.92 31.27 -3.29
N THR A 525 56.18 31.10 -4.59
CA THR A 525 55.65 32.00 -5.64
C THR A 525 54.29 31.58 -6.17
N THR A 526 53.96 30.29 -6.16
CA THR A 526 52.70 29.76 -6.69
C THR A 526 51.67 29.57 -5.57
N LYS A 527 50.46 30.11 -5.73
CA LYS A 527 49.36 29.94 -4.77
C LYS A 527 48.33 28.92 -5.27
N VAL A 528 47.59 28.31 -4.35
CA VAL A 528 46.50 27.37 -4.67
C VAL A 528 45.46 27.98 -5.61
N ARG A 529 45.13 29.27 -5.46
CA ARG A 529 44.18 29.97 -6.33
C ARG A 529 44.60 30.00 -7.81
N ASP A 530 45.91 29.93 -8.09
CA ASP A 530 46.45 30.03 -9.45
C ASP A 530 46.36 28.67 -10.17
N ILE A 531 46.21 27.58 -9.40
CA ILE A 531 46.25 26.19 -9.89
C ILE A 531 44.93 25.45 -9.69
N MET A 532 43.99 26.04 -8.95
CA MET A 532 42.67 25.46 -8.73
C MET A 532 41.81 25.53 -9.99
N LYS A 533 40.92 24.54 -10.13
CA LYS A 533 39.98 24.44 -11.24
C LYS A 533 38.55 24.34 -10.72
N ILE A 534 37.61 24.73 -11.57
CA ILE A 534 36.19 24.52 -11.32
C ILE A 534 35.92 23.01 -11.35
N ALA A 535 35.15 22.52 -10.37
CA ALA A 535 34.73 21.12 -10.39
C ALA A 535 33.82 20.84 -11.61
N PRO A 536 33.98 19.71 -12.32
CA PRO A 536 33.18 19.39 -13.51
C PRO A 536 31.66 19.42 -13.28
N ALA A 537 31.22 19.12 -12.07
CA ALA A 537 29.86 19.33 -11.59
C ALA A 537 29.88 19.45 -10.06
N ILE A 538 28.76 19.90 -9.46
CA ILE A 538 28.60 19.98 -8.02
C ILE A 538 27.33 19.21 -7.62
N ILE A 539 27.44 18.36 -6.61
CA ILE A 539 26.29 17.65 -6.02
C ILE A 539 25.73 18.49 -4.87
N PHE A 540 24.43 18.74 -4.88
CA PHE A 540 23.76 19.38 -3.75
C PHE A 540 23.36 18.32 -2.73
N TYR A 541 23.43 18.65 -1.44
CA TYR A 541 23.13 17.71 -0.35
C TYR A 541 21.74 17.04 -0.44
N ASN A 542 20.77 17.75 -1.03
CA ASN A 542 19.39 17.27 -1.20
C ASN A 542 19.15 16.58 -2.57
N ASP A 543 20.18 16.41 -3.40
CA ASP A 543 20.02 15.72 -4.68
C ASP A 543 19.67 14.23 -4.49
N THR A 544 18.74 13.76 -5.33
CA THR A 544 18.42 12.34 -5.43
C THR A 544 19.59 11.57 -6.02
N THR A 545 19.70 10.28 -5.70
CA THR A 545 20.77 9.43 -6.25
C THR A 545 20.73 9.37 -7.78
N GLU A 546 19.55 9.47 -8.39
CA GLU A 546 19.36 9.57 -9.84
C GLU A 546 20.02 10.82 -10.43
N LYS A 547 19.78 12.00 -9.84
CA LYS A 547 20.45 13.25 -10.24
C LYS A 547 21.96 13.16 -10.05
N VAL A 548 22.41 12.55 -8.97
CA VAL A 548 23.85 12.33 -8.72
C VAL A 548 24.47 11.46 -9.81
N MET A 549 23.80 10.36 -10.18
CA MET A 549 24.27 9.46 -11.24
C MET A 549 24.28 10.14 -12.61
N GLN A 550 23.28 10.98 -12.91
CA GLN A 550 23.23 11.80 -14.11
C GLN A 550 24.41 12.78 -14.16
N LYS A 551 24.71 13.48 -13.05
CA LYS A 551 25.88 14.38 -12.96
C LYS A 551 27.19 13.65 -13.22
N PHE A 552 27.37 12.42 -12.72
CA PHE A 552 28.54 11.60 -13.04
C PHE A 552 28.61 11.16 -14.50
N LYS A 553 27.45 10.92 -15.14
CA LYS A 553 27.36 10.54 -16.55
C LYS A 553 27.71 11.71 -17.48
N GLU A 554 27.16 12.89 -17.20
CA GLU A 554 27.35 14.11 -18.00
C GLU A 554 28.77 14.69 -17.81
N SER A 555 29.27 14.75 -16.58
CA SER A 555 30.60 15.32 -16.30
C SER A 555 31.77 14.39 -16.62
N GLY A 556 31.52 13.08 -16.72
CA GLY A 556 32.59 12.06 -16.85
C GLY A 556 33.53 11.95 -15.64
N ALA A 557 33.29 12.71 -14.57
CA ALA A 557 34.20 12.81 -13.43
C ALA A 557 34.26 11.52 -12.59
N TRP A 558 35.39 11.28 -11.92
CA TRP A 558 35.52 10.19 -10.94
C TRP A 558 35.09 10.58 -9.52
N ASN A 559 35.23 11.87 -9.18
CA ASN A 559 34.86 12.42 -7.88
C ASN A 559 34.12 13.75 -8.10
N LEU A 560 33.01 13.94 -7.40
CA LEU A 560 32.25 15.19 -7.43
C LEU A 560 32.06 15.74 -6.00
N PRO A 561 32.25 17.05 -5.78
CA PRO A 561 32.09 17.67 -4.47
C PRO A 561 30.60 17.73 -4.09
N VAL A 562 30.34 17.58 -2.79
CA VAL A 562 29.00 17.72 -2.20
C VAL A 562 28.95 19.01 -1.39
N VAL A 563 27.97 19.85 -1.68
CA VAL A 563 27.75 21.13 -0.98
C VAL A 563 26.38 21.22 -0.35
N LYS A 564 26.30 21.89 0.80
CA LYS A 564 25.05 22.25 1.49
C LYS A 564 25.08 23.75 1.79
N ASN A 565 24.16 24.53 1.22
CA ASN A 565 24.15 25.99 1.36
C ASN A 565 25.52 26.62 1.02
N ARG A 566 26.17 26.17 -0.07
CA ARG A 566 27.54 26.53 -0.51
C ARG A 566 28.69 26.02 0.36
N VAL A 567 28.43 25.49 1.56
CA VAL A 567 29.45 24.88 2.43
C VAL A 567 29.84 23.51 1.90
N TYR A 568 31.14 23.24 1.84
CA TYR A 568 31.69 21.94 1.44
C TYR A 568 31.45 20.87 2.52
N ILE A 569 30.90 19.72 2.13
CA ILE A 569 30.58 18.61 3.05
C ILE A 569 31.49 17.39 2.84
N GLY A 570 31.94 17.14 1.62
CA GLY A 570 32.71 15.95 1.24
C GLY A 570 32.71 15.73 -0.27
N PHE A 571 33.22 14.59 -0.72
CA PHE A 571 33.05 14.13 -2.11
C PHE A 571 32.19 12.87 -2.15
N ILE A 572 31.63 12.59 -3.32
CA ILE A 572 31.19 11.25 -3.69
C ILE A 572 32.11 10.77 -4.80
N SER A 573 32.60 9.53 -4.70
CA SER A 573 33.29 8.86 -5.81
C SER A 573 32.33 8.01 -6.63
N LYS A 574 32.55 7.95 -7.95
CA LYS A 574 31.80 7.09 -8.87
C LYS A 574 31.92 5.62 -8.47
N SER A 575 33.10 5.20 -8.01
CA SER A 575 33.37 3.84 -7.53
C SER A 575 32.54 3.48 -6.30
N LYS A 576 32.45 4.38 -5.31
CA LYS A 576 31.63 4.15 -4.11
C LYS A 576 30.15 4.12 -4.46
N LEU A 577 29.69 5.05 -5.30
CA LEU A 577 28.30 5.09 -5.78
C LEU A 577 27.93 3.76 -6.45
N LEU A 578 28.71 3.30 -7.43
CA LEU A 578 28.46 2.04 -8.16
C LEU A 578 28.60 0.80 -7.27
N SER A 579 29.52 0.80 -6.30
CA SER A 579 29.66 -0.31 -5.35
C SER A 579 28.46 -0.44 -4.42
N VAL A 580 27.96 0.69 -3.90
CA VAL A 580 26.76 0.73 -3.06
C VAL A 580 25.52 0.38 -3.90
N TYR A 581 25.45 0.88 -5.13
CA TYR A 581 24.43 0.51 -6.11
C TYR A 581 24.39 -1.00 -6.34
N ARG A 582 25.53 -1.61 -6.68
CA ARG A 582 25.62 -3.07 -6.93
C ARG A 582 25.25 -3.88 -5.69
N LYS A 583 25.70 -3.47 -4.51
CA LYS A 583 25.32 -4.12 -3.25
C LYS A 583 23.80 -4.07 -3.03
N LYS A 584 23.18 -2.91 -3.28
CA LYS A 584 21.73 -2.75 -3.17
C LYS A 584 20.97 -3.52 -4.24
N LEU A 585 21.48 -3.58 -5.47
CA LEU A 585 20.91 -4.39 -6.54
C LEU A 585 20.87 -5.87 -6.16
N LEU A 586 21.94 -6.41 -5.56
CA LEU A 586 21.96 -7.78 -5.04
C LEU A 586 20.93 -8.03 -3.91
N GLU A 587 20.68 -7.02 -3.06
CA GLU A 587 19.62 -7.11 -2.04
C GLU A 587 18.20 -7.13 -2.64
N VAL A 588 18.01 -6.52 -3.82
CA VAL A 588 16.71 -6.40 -4.51
C VAL A 588 16.46 -7.51 -5.54
N THR A 589 17.51 -8.11 -6.11
CA THR A 589 17.42 -9.01 -7.27
C THR A 589 17.48 -10.49 -6.91
N VAL A 590 18.06 -10.81 -5.75
CA VAL A 590 18.16 -12.14 -5.15
C VAL A 590 17.23 -12.18 -3.96
#